data_AF-A0AAJ2I3I3-F1
#
_entry.id   AF-A0AAJ2I3I3-F1
#
_cell.length_a   1.000
_cell.length_b   1.000
_cell.length_c   1.000
_cell.angle_alpha   90.00
_cell.angle_beta   90.00
_cell.angle_gamma   90.00
#
_symmetry.space_group_name_H-M   'P 1'
#
loop_
_entity.id
_entity.type
_entity.pdbx_description
1 polymer ?
#
loop_
_entity_poly.entity_id
_entity_poly.type
_entity_poly.pdbx_seq_one_letter_code
_entity_poly.pdbx_strand_id
1 'polypeptide(L)'
;MSAEFCALCDATGLDTEFWAGRLRVPAAEIDRWGTPTGAPPRAVIDLLDTTLQWQHSKLELLESTARAGQRVHLLRFPDELDFIATYGPAIPWKAHEHLIAQAYARLRVLQLPAVLHDFDAVAFHQWLGPCPDTPTARARWLAGLTDTEGALARADRLIAEAFQGTTSPPGT
;
A
#
# COMPACT_ATOMS: atom_id res chain seq x y z
N MET A 1 10.39 -25.78 -5.80
CA MET A 1 9.14 -25.05 -5.48
C MET A 1 9.43 -24.04 -4.35
N SER A 2 10.46 -23.19 -4.51
CA SER A 2 10.88 -22.18 -3.51
C SER A 2 10.88 -20.75 -4.00
N ALA A 3 11.06 -20.56 -5.31
CA ALA A 3 10.87 -19.29 -5.97
C ALA A 3 9.40 -18.82 -5.87
N GLU A 4 8.46 -19.75 -5.77
CA GLU A 4 7.02 -19.45 -5.72
C GLU A 4 6.62 -18.74 -4.42
N PHE A 5 7.02 -19.26 -3.25
CA PHE A 5 6.73 -18.61 -1.97
C PHE A 5 7.32 -17.20 -1.90
N CYS A 6 8.62 -17.07 -2.23
CA CYS A 6 9.28 -15.77 -2.26
C CYS A 6 8.61 -14.81 -3.25
N ALA A 7 8.30 -15.27 -4.48
CA ALA A 7 7.64 -14.43 -5.48
C ALA A 7 6.24 -14.00 -5.04
N LEU A 8 5.47 -14.86 -4.37
CA LEU A 8 4.16 -14.52 -3.83
C LEU A 8 4.27 -13.52 -2.67
N CYS A 9 5.25 -13.68 -1.78
CA CYS A 9 5.55 -12.70 -0.74
C CYS A 9 5.91 -11.34 -1.33
N ASP A 10 6.78 -11.30 -2.33
CA ASP A 10 7.19 -10.09 -3.03
C ASP A 10 5.99 -9.41 -3.73
N ALA A 11 5.15 -10.20 -4.41
CA ALA A 11 3.98 -9.70 -5.12
C ALA A 11 2.89 -9.15 -4.18
N THR A 12 2.77 -9.73 -2.98
CA THR A 12 1.76 -9.34 -1.99
C THR A 12 2.25 -8.29 -0.99
N GLY A 13 3.57 -8.12 -0.86
CA GLY A 13 4.19 -7.30 0.19
C GLY A 13 4.15 -7.94 1.58
N LEU A 14 3.84 -9.24 1.68
CA LEU A 14 3.82 -9.96 2.95
C LEU A 14 5.22 -10.50 3.30
N ASP A 15 5.96 -9.68 4.06
CA ASP A 15 7.33 -9.95 4.47
C ASP A 15 7.45 -10.72 5.80
N THR A 16 8.69 -10.99 6.20
CA THR A 16 9.03 -11.71 7.43
C THR A 16 8.41 -11.08 8.69
N GLU A 17 8.28 -9.76 8.77
CA GLU A 17 7.67 -9.11 9.93
C GLU A 17 6.18 -9.40 10.02
N PHE A 18 5.47 -9.46 8.88
CA PHE A 18 4.07 -9.89 8.87
C PHE A 18 3.92 -11.33 9.39
N TRP A 19 4.73 -12.25 8.88
CA TRP A 19 4.67 -13.66 9.27
C TRP A 19 5.01 -13.88 10.75
N ALA A 20 6.08 -13.23 11.24
CA ALA A 20 6.53 -13.34 12.61
C ALA A 20 5.63 -12.60 13.60
N GLY A 21 5.11 -11.42 13.22
CA GLY A 21 4.27 -10.59 14.07
C GLY A 21 2.85 -11.14 14.16
N ARG A 22 2.18 -11.28 13.02
CA ARG A 22 0.74 -11.55 12.96
C ARG A 22 0.39 -13.02 13.07
N LEU A 23 1.15 -13.89 12.39
CA LEU A 23 0.93 -15.33 12.44
C LEU A 23 1.83 -16.06 13.44
N ARG A 24 2.72 -15.34 14.14
CA ARG A 24 3.63 -15.88 15.16
C ARG A 24 4.51 -17.02 14.62
N VAL A 25 4.83 -16.99 13.33
CA VAL A 25 5.70 -17.99 12.70
C VAL A 25 7.15 -17.65 13.02
N PRO A 26 7.97 -18.61 13.49
CA PRO A 26 9.39 -18.38 13.75
C PRO A 26 10.14 -17.94 12.47
N ALA A 27 11.05 -16.97 12.58
CA ALA A 27 11.89 -16.51 11.46
C ALA A 27 12.63 -17.67 10.76
N ALA A 28 13.19 -18.60 11.53
CA ALA A 28 13.87 -19.78 10.98
C ALA A 28 12.94 -20.72 10.17
N GLU A 29 11.64 -20.71 10.46
CA GLU A 29 10.66 -21.48 9.69
C GLU A 29 10.27 -20.75 8.40
N ILE A 30 10.12 -19.42 8.45
CA ILE A 30 9.91 -18.56 7.28
C ILE A 30 11.10 -18.68 6.31
N ASP A 31 12.33 -18.58 6.83
CA ASP A 31 13.56 -18.74 6.06
C ASP A 31 13.63 -20.12 5.39
N ARG A 32 13.20 -21.17 6.11
CA ARG A 32 13.15 -22.53 5.57
C ARG A 32 12.21 -22.62 4.37
N TRP A 33 11.04 -21.97 4.40
CA TRP A 33 10.10 -21.96 3.28
C TRP A 33 10.65 -21.26 2.03
N GLY A 34 11.57 -20.31 2.19
CA GLY A 34 12.27 -19.67 1.07
C GLY A 34 13.33 -20.56 0.39
N THR A 35 13.69 -21.71 0.97
CA THR A 35 14.70 -22.61 0.38
C THR A 35 14.09 -23.57 -0.66
N PRO A 36 14.86 -24.06 -1.66
CA PRO A 36 14.40 -25.03 -2.68
C PRO A 36 13.63 -26.24 -2.16
N THR A 37 13.98 -26.69 -0.96
CA THR A 37 13.41 -27.85 -0.25
C THR A 37 12.36 -27.46 0.79
N GLY A 38 12.14 -26.16 1.00
CA GLY A 38 11.10 -25.62 1.86
C GLY A 38 9.73 -25.92 1.29
N ALA A 39 8.84 -26.46 2.12
CA ALA A 39 7.44 -26.68 1.78
C ALA A 39 6.59 -25.84 2.74
N PRO A 40 6.20 -24.61 2.36
CA PRO A 40 5.28 -23.82 3.17
C PRO A 40 3.93 -24.56 3.33
N PRO A 41 3.25 -24.44 4.48
CA PRO A 41 1.93 -25.00 4.68
C PRO A 41 0.95 -24.52 3.60
N ARG A 42 0.01 -25.38 3.19
CA ARG A 42 -0.99 -25.02 2.17
C ARG A 42 -1.78 -23.75 2.53
N ALA A 43 -2.12 -23.59 3.81
CA ALA A 43 -2.82 -22.39 4.30
C ALA A 43 -2.03 -21.08 4.10
N VAL A 44 -0.69 -21.13 4.11
CA VAL A 44 0.17 -19.97 3.81
C VAL A 44 0.06 -19.61 2.33
N ILE A 45 0.08 -20.61 1.44
CA ILE A 45 -0.11 -20.41 0.01
C ILE A 45 -1.52 -19.88 -0.30
N ASP A 46 -2.56 -20.45 0.31
CA ASP A 46 -3.95 -20.00 0.10
C ASP A 46 -4.16 -18.54 0.55
N LEU A 47 -3.51 -18.14 1.65
CA LEU A 47 -3.54 -16.74 2.11
C LEU A 47 -2.88 -15.81 1.10
N LEU A 48 -1.72 -16.19 0.58
CA LEU A 48 -0.98 -15.43 -0.44
C LEU A 48 -1.78 -15.31 -1.73
N ASP A 49 -2.34 -16.41 -2.23
CA ASP A 49 -3.18 -16.42 -3.44
C ASP A 49 -4.42 -15.54 -3.28
N THR A 50 -5.09 -15.64 -2.13
CA THR A 50 -6.29 -14.82 -1.83
C THR A 50 -5.92 -13.34 -1.77
N THR A 51 -4.78 -13.02 -1.15
CA THR A 51 -4.28 -11.64 -1.04
C THR A 51 -3.94 -11.09 -2.41
N LEU A 52 -3.23 -11.87 -3.23
CA LEU A 52 -2.85 -11.49 -4.59
C LEU A 52 -4.09 -11.26 -5.47
N GLN A 53 -5.08 -12.15 -5.41
CA GLN A 53 -6.33 -11.99 -6.15
C GLN A 53 -7.07 -10.71 -5.73
N TRP A 54 -7.13 -10.44 -4.42
CA TRP A 54 -7.73 -9.21 -3.90
C TRP A 54 -6.99 -7.97 -4.42
N GLN A 55 -5.66 -7.92 -4.33
CA GLN A 55 -4.86 -6.79 -4.82
C GLN A 55 -5.03 -6.57 -6.31
N HIS A 56 -5.01 -7.65 -7.11
CA HIS A 56 -5.22 -7.57 -8.55
C HIS A 56 -6.58 -6.95 -8.90
N SER A 57 -7.66 -7.45 -8.28
CA SER A 57 -9.01 -6.91 -8.48
C SER A 57 -9.12 -5.44 -8.09
N LYS A 58 -8.45 -5.00 -7.01
CA LYS A 58 -8.44 -3.60 -6.60
C LYS A 58 -7.63 -2.72 -7.54
N LEU A 59 -6.47 -3.16 -8.03
CA LEU A 59 -5.68 -2.42 -9.01
C LEU A 59 -6.47 -2.17 -10.30
N GLU A 60 -7.16 -3.19 -10.81
CA GLU A 60 -8.00 -3.06 -12.00
C GLU A 60 -9.14 -2.05 -11.79
N LEU A 61 -9.78 -2.07 -10.62
CA LEU A 61 -10.82 -1.12 -10.27
C LEU A 61 -10.28 0.32 -10.20
N LEU A 62 -9.12 0.52 -9.57
CA LEU A 62 -8.51 1.84 -9.44
C LEU A 62 -8.09 2.40 -10.80
N GLU A 63 -7.48 1.57 -11.65
CA GLU A 63 -7.10 1.98 -13.00
C GLU A 63 -8.32 2.28 -13.88
N SER A 64 -9.34 1.42 -13.89
CA SER A 64 -10.56 1.66 -14.68
C SER A 64 -11.29 2.92 -14.22
N THR A 65 -11.35 3.18 -12.91
CA THR A 65 -11.90 4.41 -12.33
C THR A 65 -11.13 5.63 -12.83
N ALA A 66 -9.80 5.60 -12.79
CA ALA A 66 -8.97 6.70 -13.26
C ALA A 66 -9.09 6.93 -14.79
N ARG A 67 -9.17 5.84 -15.57
CA ARG A 67 -9.40 5.90 -17.03
C ARG A 67 -10.77 6.46 -17.39
N ALA A 68 -11.77 6.32 -16.53
CA ALA A 68 -13.08 6.95 -16.69
C ALA A 68 -13.07 8.46 -16.39
N GLY A 69 -11.89 9.06 -16.14
CA GLY A 69 -11.71 10.49 -15.88
C GLY A 69 -11.98 10.88 -14.42
N GLN A 70 -12.22 9.92 -13.53
CA GLN A 70 -12.38 10.19 -12.11
C GLN A 70 -11.02 10.31 -11.44
N ARG A 71 -10.85 11.32 -10.57
CA ARG A 71 -9.64 11.45 -9.75
C ARG A 71 -9.66 10.36 -8.66
N VAL A 72 -8.62 9.54 -8.61
CA VAL A 72 -8.50 8.47 -7.62
C VAL A 72 -7.75 8.97 -6.39
N HIS A 73 -8.39 8.85 -5.22
CA HIS A 73 -7.78 9.16 -3.93
C HIS A 73 -7.33 7.86 -3.26
N LEU A 74 -6.02 7.73 -3.08
CA LEU A 74 -5.38 6.59 -2.44
C LEU A 74 -5.03 6.96 -1.01
N LEU A 75 -5.49 6.17 -0.03
CA LEU A 75 -5.25 6.40 1.39
C LEU A 75 -4.26 5.39 1.94
N ARG A 76 -3.14 5.89 2.44
CA ARG A 76 -2.14 5.14 3.20
C ARG A 76 -2.41 5.24 4.69
N PHE A 77 -2.00 4.23 5.42
CA PHE A 77 -2.07 4.17 6.88
C PHE A 77 -0.65 4.03 7.41
N PRO A 78 -0.06 5.11 7.95
CA PRO A 78 1.26 5.05 8.57
C PRO A 78 1.33 4.10 9.78
N ASP A 79 0.18 3.85 10.44
CA ASP A 79 0.06 2.99 11.62
C ASP A 79 -0.92 1.82 11.36
N GLU A 80 -0.52 0.61 11.75
CA GLU A 80 -1.33 -0.61 11.56
C GLU A 80 -2.62 -0.60 12.41
N LEU A 81 -2.60 -0.01 13.60
CA LEU A 81 -3.77 0.03 14.48
C LEU A 81 -4.86 0.91 13.90
N ASP A 82 -4.50 2.04 13.29
CA ASP A 82 -5.46 2.91 12.58
C ASP A 82 -6.07 2.20 11.37
N PHE A 83 -5.27 1.40 10.66
CA PHE A 83 -5.77 0.57 9.57
C PHE A 83 -6.77 -0.48 10.08
N ILE A 84 -6.42 -1.21 11.14
CA ILE A 84 -7.28 -2.24 11.72
C ILE A 84 -8.56 -1.63 12.28
N ALA A 85 -8.49 -0.45 12.91
CA ALA A 85 -9.66 0.27 13.37
C ALA A 85 -10.61 0.64 12.21
N THR A 86 -10.05 0.87 11.02
CA THR A 86 -10.79 1.29 9.83
C THR A 86 -11.39 0.14 9.04
N TYR A 87 -10.58 -0.87 8.70
CA TYR A 87 -10.95 -1.96 7.79
C TYR A 87 -11.10 -3.32 8.47
N GLY A 88 -10.81 -3.37 9.77
CA GLY A 88 -10.78 -4.61 10.52
C GLY A 88 -9.52 -5.44 10.26
N PRO A 89 -9.41 -6.60 10.93
CA PRO A 89 -8.23 -7.44 10.89
C PRO A 89 -8.16 -8.39 9.68
N ALA A 90 -9.18 -8.41 8.82
CA ALA A 90 -9.30 -9.40 7.75
C ALA A 90 -8.27 -9.23 6.63
N ILE A 91 -7.90 -7.98 6.34
CA ILE A 91 -6.92 -7.63 5.31
C ILE A 91 -5.58 -7.36 6.01
N PRO A 92 -4.46 -7.94 5.57
CA PRO A 92 -3.14 -7.54 6.05
C PRO A 92 -2.86 -6.07 5.75
N TRP A 93 -2.49 -5.29 6.77
CA TRP A 93 -2.11 -3.88 6.59
C TRP A 93 -0.97 -3.72 5.58
N LYS A 94 0.07 -4.57 5.66
CA LYS A 94 1.18 -4.56 4.68
C LYS A 94 0.72 -4.81 3.25
N ALA A 95 -0.26 -5.70 3.04
CA ALA A 95 -0.81 -5.94 1.70
C ALA A 95 -1.60 -4.72 1.18
N HIS A 96 -2.28 -3.99 2.06
CA HIS A 96 -2.91 -2.72 1.70
C HIS A 96 -1.88 -1.65 1.35
N GLU A 97 -0.87 -1.42 2.18
CA GLU A 97 0.18 -0.44 1.89
C GLU A 97 0.91 -0.77 0.57
N HIS A 98 1.20 -2.05 0.34
CA HIS A 98 1.80 -2.52 -0.90
C HIS A 98 0.90 -2.24 -2.11
N LEU A 99 -0.40 -2.55 -2.02
CA LEU A 99 -1.40 -2.25 -3.04
C LEU A 99 -1.45 -0.75 -3.35
N ILE A 100 -1.47 0.11 -2.33
CA ILE A 100 -1.53 1.56 -2.52
C ILE A 100 -0.29 2.08 -3.22
N ALA A 101 0.90 1.60 -2.85
CA ALA A 101 2.15 1.96 -3.51
C ALA A 101 2.16 1.51 -4.99
N GLN A 102 1.77 0.27 -5.27
CA GLN A 102 1.66 -0.27 -6.63
C GLN A 102 0.65 0.54 -7.47
N ALA A 103 -0.53 0.82 -6.91
CA ALA A 103 -1.57 1.60 -7.57
C ALA A 103 -1.07 3.00 -7.93
N TYR A 104 -0.45 3.68 -6.96
CA TYR A 104 0.06 5.02 -7.18
C TYR A 104 1.13 5.05 -8.27
N ALA A 105 2.14 4.17 -8.20
CA ALA A 105 3.18 4.06 -9.21
C ALA A 105 2.60 3.79 -10.60
N ARG A 106 1.65 2.84 -10.70
CA ARG A 106 1.01 2.48 -11.97
C ARG A 106 0.21 3.64 -12.57
N LEU A 107 -0.61 4.32 -11.76
CA LEU A 107 -1.40 5.46 -12.22
C LEU A 107 -0.49 6.63 -12.66
N ARG A 108 0.63 6.86 -11.98
CA ARG A 108 1.64 7.86 -12.37
C ARG A 108 2.30 7.54 -13.70
N VAL A 109 2.73 6.29 -13.92
CA VAL A 109 3.30 5.84 -15.21
C VAL A 109 2.31 6.03 -16.35
N LEU A 110 1.02 5.78 -16.11
CA LEU A 110 -0.05 5.95 -17.09
C LEU A 110 -0.54 7.40 -17.22
N GLN A 111 0.05 8.35 -16.47
CA GLN A 111 -0.38 9.75 -16.42
C GLN A 111 -1.86 9.94 -16.07
N LEU A 112 -2.40 9.04 -15.24
CA LEU A 112 -3.79 9.07 -14.77
C LEU A 112 -3.91 9.89 -13.48
N PRO A 113 -5.06 10.56 -13.25
CA PRO A 113 -5.25 11.44 -12.10
C PRO A 113 -5.34 10.62 -10.80
N ALA A 114 -4.25 10.64 -10.03
CA ALA A 114 -4.15 9.97 -8.74
C ALA A 114 -3.58 10.90 -7.68
N VAL A 115 -4.11 10.79 -6.47
CA VAL A 115 -3.66 11.55 -5.31
C VAL A 115 -3.42 10.58 -4.17
N LEU A 116 -2.24 10.70 -3.55
CA LEU A 116 -1.86 9.92 -2.39
C LEU A 116 -2.07 10.76 -1.12
N HIS A 117 -2.71 10.17 -0.12
CA HIS A 117 -2.95 10.77 1.19
C HIS A 117 -2.43 9.84 2.27
N ASP A 118 -1.81 10.39 3.31
CA ASP A 118 -1.56 9.68 4.55
C ASP A 118 -2.77 9.90 5.48
N PHE A 119 -3.23 8.83 6.13
CA PHE A 119 -4.33 8.90 7.07
C PHE A 119 -3.88 9.65 8.33
N ASP A 120 -4.55 10.75 8.63
CA ASP A 120 -4.42 11.50 9.88
C ASP A 120 -5.66 11.23 10.75
N ALA A 121 -5.50 10.34 11.72
CA ALA A 121 -6.56 9.98 12.65
C ALA A 121 -7.07 11.19 13.45
N VAL A 122 -6.20 12.12 13.82
CA VAL A 122 -6.60 13.29 14.61
C VAL A 122 -7.46 14.22 13.77
N ALA A 123 -6.98 14.58 12.58
CA ALA A 123 -7.73 15.43 11.66
C ALA A 123 -9.05 14.79 11.22
N PHE A 124 -9.06 13.48 10.98
CA PHE A 124 -10.27 12.74 10.64
C PHE A 124 -11.30 12.78 11.77
N HIS A 125 -10.92 12.43 13.01
CA HIS A 125 -11.86 12.41 14.13
C HIS A 125 -12.37 13.82 14.50
N GLN A 126 -11.54 14.85 14.34
CA GLN A 126 -11.97 16.25 14.48
C GLN A 126 -13.03 16.63 13.45
N TRP A 127 -12.86 16.20 12.19
CA TRP A 127 -13.85 16.43 11.13
C TRP A 127 -15.12 15.59 11.32
N LEU A 128 -14.98 14.35 11.75
CA LEU A 128 -16.08 13.40 11.93
C LEU A 128 -17.00 13.82 13.10
N GLY A 129 -16.42 14.36 14.18
CA GLY A 129 -17.16 14.76 15.36
C GLY A 129 -17.94 13.58 15.98
N PRO A 130 -19.24 13.75 16.30
CA PRO A 130 -20.05 12.68 16.88
C PRO A 130 -20.61 11.68 15.84
N CYS A 131 -20.31 11.85 14.55
CA CYS A 131 -20.81 10.95 13.52
C CYS A 131 -20.15 9.57 13.60
N PRO A 132 -20.85 8.50 13.18
CA PRO A 132 -20.26 7.18 13.14
C PRO A 132 -19.13 7.11 12.11
N ASP A 133 -18.04 6.48 12.50
CA ASP A 133 -16.93 6.17 11.60
C ASP A 133 -17.38 5.10 10.60
N THR A 134 -17.40 5.48 9.32
CA THR A 134 -17.79 4.59 8.22
C THR A 134 -16.83 4.78 7.04
N PRO A 135 -16.65 3.76 6.19
CA PRO A 135 -15.88 3.90 4.94
C PRO A 135 -16.36 5.08 4.08
N THR A 136 -17.67 5.33 4.04
CA THR A 136 -18.26 6.46 3.32
C THR A 136 -17.90 7.81 3.95
N ALA A 137 -17.88 7.92 5.27
CA ALA A 137 -17.46 9.15 5.96
C ALA A 137 -15.99 9.46 5.66
N ARG A 138 -15.12 8.44 5.67
CA ARG A 138 -13.70 8.57 5.30
C ARG A 138 -13.52 8.98 3.85
N ALA A 139 -14.24 8.38 2.91
CA ALA A 139 -14.20 8.78 1.50
C ALA A 139 -14.63 10.26 1.31
N ARG A 140 -15.65 10.71 2.05
CA ARG A 140 -16.09 12.11 2.04
C ARG A 140 -15.05 13.06 2.62
N TRP A 141 -14.41 12.67 3.71
CA TRP A 141 -13.32 13.44 4.31
C TRP A 141 -12.18 13.63 3.29
N LEU A 142 -11.72 12.54 2.66
CA LEU A 142 -10.67 12.58 1.64
C LEU A 142 -11.03 13.45 0.42
N ALA A 143 -12.29 13.41 -0.02
CA ALA A 143 -12.75 14.25 -1.12
C ALA A 143 -12.73 15.76 -0.76
N GLY A 144 -12.83 16.08 0.55
CA GLY A 144 -12.73 17.44 1.08
C GLY A 144 -11.30 17.92 1.33
N LEU A 145 -10.29 17.06 1.26
CA LEU A 145 -8.87 17.41 1.38
C LEU A 145 -8.34 18.00 0.05
N THR A 146 -8.93 19.09 -0.41
CA THR A 146 -8.47 19.82 -1.59
C THR A 146 -7.28 20.72 -1.24
N ASP A 147 -6.06 20.16 -1.24
CA ASP A 147 -4.82 20.92 -1.50
C ASP A 147 -3.61 20.06 -1.93
N THR A 148 -3.88 18.91 -2.54
CA THR A 148 -2.84 17.92 -2.83
C THR A 148 -2.01 18.24 -4.07
N GLU A 149 -2.53 19.05 -5.00
CA GLU A 149 -1.76 19.55 -6.16
C GLU A 149 -0.58 20.44 -5.72
N GLY A 150 -0.77 21.28 -4.70
CA GLY A 150 0.30 22.13 -4.14
C GLY A 150 1.38 21.32 -3.42
N ALA A 151 0.98 20.28 -2.69
CA ALA A 151 1.90 19.36 -2.00
C ALA A 151 2.73 18.51 -2.98
N LEU A 152 2.09 18.01 -4.05
CA LEU A 152 2.75 17.24 -5.13
C LEU A 152 3.77 18.08 -5.89
N ALA A 153 3.40 19.31 -6.30
CA ALA A 153 4.34 20.20 -6.99
C ALA A 153 5.55 20.59 -6.11
N ARG A 154 5.37 20.65 -4.79
CA ARG A 154 6.46 20.87 -3.84
C ARG A 154 7.34 19.63 -3.69
N ALA A 155 6.76 18.43 -3.62
CA ALA A 155 7.52 17.18 -3.55
C ALA A 155 8.32 16.93 -4.85
N ASP A 156 7.72 17.13 -6.02
CA ASP A 156 8.39 17.01 -7.31
C ASP A 156 9.59 17.97 -7.41
N ARG A 157 9.46 19.19 -6.86
CA ARG A 157 10.56 20.15 -6.77
C ARG A 157 11.69 19.67 -5.87
N LEU A 158 11.37 19.18 -4.66
CA LEU A 158 12.38 18.68 -3.71
C LEU A 158 13.13 17.46 -4.28
N ILE A 159 12.43 16.58 -4.99
CA ILE A 159 13.03 15.43 -5.67
C ILE A 159 13.93 15.91 -6.81
N ALA A 160 13.46 16.82 -7.66
CA ALA A 160 14.28 17.39 -8.73
C ALA A 160 15.54 18.08 -8.20
N GLU A 161 15.43 18.83 -7.09
CA GLU A 161 16.57 19.44 -6.40
C GLU A 161 17.56 18.39 -5.86
N ALA A 162 17.06 17.31 -5.27
CA ALA A 162 17.89 16.21 -4.77
C ALA A 162 18.65 15.47 -5.90
N PHE A 163 18.02 15.29 -7.06
CA PHE A 163 18.64 14.66 -8.23
C PHE A 163 19.55 15.62 -9.03
N GLN A 164 19.35 16.93 -8.95
CA GLN A 164 20.29 17.92 -9.51
C GLN A 164 21.54 18.10 -8.63
N GLY A 165 21.42 17.85 -7.31
CA GLY A 165 22.54 17.88 -6.37
C GLY A 165 23.54 16.74 -6.52
N THR A 166 23.19 15.64 -7.20
CA THR A 166 24.07 14.50 -7.51
C THR A 166 24.75 14.67 -8.86
N THR A 167 25.50 15.75 -9.05
CA THR A 167 26.54 15.74 -10.10
C THR A 167 27.63 14.78 -9.64
N SER A 168 27.69 13.60 -10.26
CA SER A 168 28.86 12.73 -10.12
C SER A 168 30.10 13.56 -10.48
N PRO A 169 31.15 13.59 -9.65
CA PRO A 169 32.37 14.30 -10.03
C PRO A 169 32.86 13.70 -11.35
N PRO A 170 33.38 14.51 -12.28
CA PRO A 170 33.96 13.97 -13.51
C PRO A 170 35.06 13.00 -13.09
N GLY A 171 34.95 11.75 -13.57
CA GLY A 171 35.94 10.72 -13.31
C GLY A 171 37.32 11.25 -13.70
N THR A 172 38.24 11.20 -12.75
CA THR A 172 39.67 11.41 -12.98
C THR A 172 40.32 10.07 -13.30
#